data_AF-A0A510K2D8-F1
#
_entry.id   AF-A0A510K2D8-F1
#
_cell.length_a   1.000
_cell.length_b   1.000
_cell.length_c   1.000
_cell.angle_alpha   90.00
_cell.angle_beta   90.00
_cell.angle_gamma   90.00
#
_symmetry.space_group_name_H-M   'P 1'
#
loop_
_entity.id
_entity.type
_entity.pdbx_description
1 polymer ?
#
loop_
_entity_poly.entity_id
_entity_poly.type
_entity_poly.pdbx_seq_one_letter_code
_entity_poly.pdbx_strand_id
1 'polypeptide(L)'
;MSVCKVTFGSEPKEYEIYDFILKKFYNLRFSNEMKSNFNEKAKNLKRRQREIKKELQSKKFLKKSEEILKLQYEENKRERKVKTKQEKELEKQKKFLLKQEKKKKKHRGR
;
A
#
# COMPACT_ATOMS: atom_id res chain seq x y z
N MET A 1 2.94 -3.59 12.29
CA MET A 1 3.75 -2.47 11.78
C MET A 1 3.12 -1.97 10.50
N SER A 2 2.96 -0.67 10.37
CA SER A 2 2.53 0.03 9.16
C SER A 2 3.68 0.89 8.62
N VAL A 3 3.75 1.09 7.31
CA VAL A 3 4.86 1.78 6.63
C VAL A 3 4.33 2.87 5.72
N CYS A 4 5.02 4.01 5.67
CA CYS A 4 4.80 5.07 4.69
C CYS A 4 6.16 5.50 4.12
N LYS A 5 6.25 5.60 2.79
CA LYS A 5 7.46 6.08 2.10
C LYS A 5 7.23 7.51 1.60
N VAL A 6 8.08 8.43 2.05
CA VAL A 6 8.16 9.81 1.57
C VAL A 6 9.52 10.01 0.92
N THR A 7 9.53 10.49 -0.32
CA THR A 7 10.76 10.81 -1.05
C THR A 7 10.94 12.32 -1.09
N PHE A 8 12.02 12.80 -0.50
CA PHE A 8 12.48 14.18 -0.65
C PHE A 8 13.32 14.28 -1.93
N GLY A 9 13.30 15.45 -2.57
CA GLY A 9 14.03 15.69 -3.82
C GLY A 9 15.51 15.99 -3.54
N SER A 10 15.77 17.20 -3.05
CA SER A 10 17.06 17.59 -2.45
C SER A 10 17.19 17.02 -1.04
N GLU A 11 18.43 16.97 -0.53
CA GLU A 11 18.67 16.64 0.88
C GLU A 11 17.90 17.62 1.77
N PRO A 12 16.86 17.15 2.49
CA PRO A 12 16.02 18.04 3.27
C PRO A 12 16.80 18.52 4.49
N LYS A 13 16.62 19.78 4.84
CA LYS A 13 17.17 20.28 6.09
C LYS A 13 16.33 19.79 7.26
N GLU A 14 16.93 19.70 8.44
CA GLU A 14 16.29 19.09 9.61
C GLU A 14 14.97 19.80 10.00
N TYR A 15 14.92 21.13 9.85
CA TYR A 15 13.70 21.91 10.07
C TYR A 15 12.58 21.60 9.05
N GLU A 16 12.93 21.25 7.82
CA GLU A 16 11.96 20.92 6.75
C GLU A 16 11.31 19.57 7.04
N ILE A 17 12.09 18.62 7.55
CA ILE A 17 11.59 17.32 8.00
C ILE A 17 10.62 17.52 9.17
N TYR A 18 11.01 18.34 10.16
CA TYR A 18 10.19 18.60 11.33
C TYR A 18 8.86 19.27 10.97
N ASP A 19 8.90 20.32 10.16
CA ASP A 19 7.70 21.01 9.69
C ASP A 19 6.81 20.11 8.83
N PHE A 20 7.42 19.27 7.98
CA PHE A 20 6.71 18.27 7.19
C PHE A 20 5.95 17.30 8.09
N ILE A 21 6.59 16.77 9.14
CA ILE A 21 5.94 15.86 10.07
C ILE A 21 4.76 16.57 10.73
N LEU A 22 4.96 17.74 11.33
CA LEU A 22 3.89 18.47 12.01
C LEU A 22 2.67 18.75 11.10
N LYS A 23 2.91 19.18 9.87
CA LYS A 23 1.83 19.59 8.94
C LYS A 23 1.19 18.44 8.19
N LYS A 24 1.95 17.38 7.88
CA LYS A 24 1.52 16.34 6.93
C LYS A 24 1.30 14.97 7.57
N PHE A 25 1.65 14.76 8.84
CA PHE A 25 1.54 13.46 9.49
C PHE A 25 0.13 12.84 9.36
N TYR A 26 -0.92 13.60 9.68
CA TYR A 26 -2.31 13.13 9.58
C TYR A 26 -2.78 12.85 8.15
N ASN A 27 -2.08 13.36 7.14
CA ASN A 27 -2.38 13.15 5.73
C ASN A 27 -1.59 11.98 5.11
N LEU A 28 -0.66 11.38 5.87
CA LEU A 28 0.14 10.26 5.37
C LEU A 28 -0.73 9.00 5.25
N ARG A 29 -0.65 8.36 4.09
CA ARG A 29 -1.28 7.06 3.86
C ARG A 29 -0.31 5.96 4.26
N PHE A 30 -0.70 5.22 5.29
CA PHE A 30 0.04 4.07 5.77
C PHE A 30 -0.40 2.79 5.05
N SER A 31 0.56 1.87 4.86
CA SER A 31 0.28 0.52 4.39
C SER A 31 -0.57 -0.25 5.41
N ASN A 32 -1.22 -1.32 4.95
CA ASN A 32 -1.97 -2.22 5.82
C ASN A 32 -1.08 -2.73 6.96
N GLU A 33 -1.65 -2.88 8.15
CA GLU A 33 -0.89 -3.28 9.33
C GLU A 33 -0.47 -4.74 9.24
N MET A 34 0.82 -4.98 9.07
CA MET A 34 1.35 -6.33 9.18
C MET A 34 1.33 -6.74 10.66
N LYS A 35 0.63 -7.83 10.97
CA LYS A 35 0.62 -8.43 12.32
C LYS A 35 2.05 -8.80 12.69
N SER A 36 2.62 -8.03 13.60
CA SER A 36 3.90 -8.36 14.21
C SER A 36 3.62 -8.91 15.59
N ASN A 37 4.03 -10.14 15.83
CA ASN A 37 3.95 -10.78 17.14
C ASN A 37 5.07 -10.23 18.03
N PHE A 38 4.97 -8.97 18.43
CA PHE A 38 5.88 -8.37 19.41
C PHE A 38 5.48 -8.79 20.83
N ASN A 39 5.62 -10.07 21.13
CA ASN A 39 5.59 -10.54 22.53
C ASN A 39 7.03 -10.63 23.02
N GLU A 40 7.66 -9.47 23.23
CA GLU A 40 8.99 -9.42 23.85
C GLU A 40 8.85 -9.49 25.37
N LYS A 41 9.26 -10.62 25.95
CA LYS A 41 9.45 -10.74 27.40
C LYS A 41 10.50 -9.71 27.85
N ALA A 42 10.33 -9.15 29.05
CA ALA A 42 11.31 -8.24 29.64
C ALA A 42 12.68 -8.95 29.74
N LYS A 43 13.68 -8.43 29.01
CA LYS A 43 15.08 -8.87 29.06
C LYS A 43 15.92 -7.80 29.73
N ASN A 44 16.99 -8.21 30.41
CA ASN A 44 17.99 -7.29 30.98
C ASN A 44 18.54 -6.33 29.91
N LEU A 45 18.70 -5.07 30.29
CA LEU A 45 19.09 -3.96 29.40
C LEU A 45 20.37 -4.26 28.59
N LYS A 46 21.39 -4.86 29.23
CA LYS A 46 22.64 -5.27 28.54
C LYS A 46 22.40 -6.33 27.46
N ARG A 47 21.47 -7.27 27.68
CA ARG A 47 21.15 -8.32 26.70
C ARG A 47 20.38 -7.75 25.51
N ARG A 48 19.42 -6.86 25.78
CA ARG A 48 18.67 -6.12 24.75
C ARG A 48 19.60 -5.30 23.84
N GLN A 49 20.53 -4.54 24.41
CA GLN A 49 21.50 -3.75 23.62
C GLN A 49 22.39 -4.63 22.71
N ARG A 50 22.83 -5.79 23.19
CA ARG A 50 23.62 -6.74 22.38
C ARG A 50 22.81 -7.32 21.22
N GLU A 51 21.54 -7.65 21.45
CA GLU A 51 20.62 -8.14 20.41
C GLU A 51 20.36 -7.05 19.35
N ILE A 52 20.07 -5.81 19.76
CA ILE A 52 19.93 -4.67 18.84
C ILE A 52 21.19 -4.49 17.99
N LYS A 53 22.39 -4.56 18.58
CA LYS A 53 23.64 -4.43 17.83
C LYS A 53 23.84 -5.57 16.83
N LYS A 54 23.50 -6.81 17.18
CA LYS A 54 23.52 -7.95 16.25
C LYS A 54 22.52 -7.77 15.11
N GLU A 55 21.30 -7.33 15.43
CA GLU A 55 20.25 -7.07 14.45
C GLU A 55 20.57 -5.90 13.53
N LEU A 56 21.28 -4.87 13.98
CA LEU A 56 21.76 -3.77 13.14
C LEU A 56 22.91 -4.19 12.23
N GLN A 57 23.82 -5.04 12.72
CA GLN A 57 24.93 -5.57 11.92
C GLN A 57 24.44 -6.50 10.81
N SER A 58 23.42 -7.31 11.10
CA SER A 58 22.68 -7.98 10.04
C SER A 58 21.84 -6.91 9.33
N LYS A 59 21.98 -6.64 8.03
CA LYS A 59 21.17 -5.64 7.28
C LYS A 59 19.62 -5.79 7.33
N LYS A 60 19.05 -6.59 8.24
CA LYS A 60 17.66 -7.02 8.33
C LYS A 60 16.67 -5.94 8.77
N PHE A 61 17.10 -4.86 9.43
CA PHE A 61 16.16 -3.84 9.92
C PHE A 61 15.47 -3.06 8.78
N LEU A 62 16.23 -2.56 7.80
CA LEU A 62 15.69 -1.89 6.62
C LEU A 62 14.81 -2.84 5.77
N LYS A 63 15.23 -4.11 5.70
CA LYS A 63 14.58 -5.15 4.91
C LYS A 63 13.11 -5.35 5.25
N LYS A 64 12.70 -5.20 6.52
CA LYS A 64 11.28 -5.36 6.93
C LYS A 64 10.38 -4.30 6.30
N SER A 65 10.83 -3.04 6.27
CA SER A 65 10.06 -1.95 5.66
C SER A 65 9.98 -2.08 4.13
N GLU A 66 11.08 -2.48 3.50
CA GLU A 66 11.14 -2.76 2.07
C GLU A 66 10.26 -3.96 1.68
N GLU A 67 10.23 -5.00 2.51
CA GLU A 67 9.39 -6.18 2.34
C GLU A 67 7.90 -5.82 2.44
N ILE A 68 7.51 -5.02 3.43
CA ILE A 68 6.12 -4.53 3.56
C ILE A 68 5.72 -3.71 2.31
N LEU A 69 6.58 -2.81 1.84
CA LEU A 69 6.33 -2.03 0.62
C LEU A 69 6.19 -2.92 -0.63
N LYS A 70 7.02 -3.97 -0.74
CA LYS A 70 6.95 -4.92 -1.85
C LYS A 70 5.65 -5.71 -1.83
N LEU A 71 5.23 -6.21 -0.67
CA LEU A 71 3.97 -6.92 -0.50
C LEU A 71 2.77 -6.03 -0.86
N GLN A 72 2.75 -4.78 -0.38
CA GLN A 72 1.71 -3.82 -0.73
C GLN A 72 1.65 -3.54 -2.24
N TYR A 73 2.80 -3.43 -2.90
CA TYR A 73 2.85 -3.26 -4.35
C TYR A 73 2.23 -4.45 -5.10
N GLU A 74 2.51 -5.68 -4.66
CA GLU A 74 1.94 -6.89 -5.24
C GLU A 74 0.42 -6.99 -5.04
N GLU A 75 -0.08 -6.60 -3.87
CA GLU A 75 -1.53 -6.52 -3.59
C GLU A 75 -2.21 -5.50 -4.49
N ASN A 76 -1.70 -4.27 -4.55
CA ASN A 76 -2.22 -3.21 -5.43
C ASN A 76 -2.24 -3.65 -6.90
N LYS A 77 -1.24 -4.41 -7.34
CA LYS A 77 -1.18 -4.96 -8.70
C LYS A 77 -2.31 -5.97 -8.94
N ARG A 78 -2.65 -6.81 -7.96
CA ARG A 78 -3.77 -7.75 -8.05
C ARG A 78 -5.11 -7.02 -8.07
N GLU A 79 -5.32 -6.06 -7.18
CA GLU A 79 -6.55 -5.27 -7.11
C GLU A 79 -6.82 -4.52 -8.43
N ARG A 80 -5.79 -3.90 -9.01
CA ARG A 80 -5.90 -3.24 -10.32
C ARG A 80 -6.35 -4.19 -11.41
N LYS A 81 -5.81 -5.42 -11.45
CA LYS A 81 -6.22 -6.44 -12.43
C LYS A 81 -7.69 -6.85 -12.25
N VAL A 82 -8.12 -7.02 -11.00
CA VAL A 82 -9.52 -7.36 -10.69
C VAL A 82 -10.45 -6.23 -11.12
N LYS A 83 -10.16 -4.99 -10.70
CA LYS A 83 -10.96 -3.81 -11.03
C LYS A 83 -11.08 -3.61 -12.55
N THR A 84 -9.95 -3.66 -13.27
CA THR A 84 -9.97 -3.49 -14.73
C THR A 84 -10.71 -4.62 -15.45
N LYS A 85 -10.68 -5.85 -14.93
CA LYS A 85 -11.49 -6.96 -15.46
C LYS A 85 -12.98 -6.70 -15.26
N GLN A 86 -13.38 -6.30 -14.06
CA GLN A 86 -14.78 -5.98 -13.72
C GLN A 86 -15.31 -4.83 -14.57
N GLU A 87 -14.55 -3.74 -14.73
CA GLU A 87 -14.93 -2.60 -15.57
C GLU A 87 -15.17 -3.03 -17.02
N LYS A 88 -14.29 -3.86 -17.59
CA LYS A 88 -14.45 -4.39 -18.96
C LYS A 88 -15.68 -5.28 -19.11
N GLU A 89 -15.97 -6.12 -18.12
CA GLU A 89 -17.16 -6.99 -18.14
C GLU A 89 -18.45 -6.16 -18.06
N LEU A 90 -18.50 -5.17 -17.16
CA LEU A 90 -19.62 -4.24 -17.05
C LEU A 90 -19.83 -3.44 -18.34
N GLU A 91 -18.76 -2.96 -18.96
CA GLU A 91 -18.85 -2.24 -20.24
C GLU A 91 -19.39 -3.14 -21.36
N LYS A 92 -18.93 -4.39 -21.45
CA LYS A 92 -19.44 -5.37 -22.42
C LYS A 92 -20.93 -5.65 -22.21
N GLN A 93 -21.37 -5.86 -20.97
CA GLN A 93 -22.78 -6.06 -20.65
C GLN A 93 -23.63 -4.85 -21.03
N LYS A 94 -23.17 -3.62 -20.69
CA LYS A 94 -23.86 -2.38 -21.09
C LYS A 94 -24.01 -2.27 -22.62
N LYS A 95 -22.94 -2.53 -23.37
CA LYS A 95 -22.97 -2.50 -24.85
C LYS A 95 -23.93 -3.57 -25.41
N PHE A 96 -23.96 -4.76 -24.81
CA PHE A 96 -24.87 -5.83 -25.22
C PHE A 96 -26.34 -5.44 -24.99
N LEU A 97 -26.68 -4.93 -23.80
CA LEU A 97 -28.04 -4.48 -23.48
C LEU A 97 -28.50 -3.37 -24.45
N LEU A 98 -27.64 -2.38 -24.70
CA LEU A 98 -27.94 -1.32 -25.66
C LEU A 98 -28.18 -1.87 -27.09
N LYS A 99 -27.41 -2.88 -27.51
CA LYS A 99 -27.61 -3.54 -28.80
C LYS A 99 -28.94 -4.30 -28.85
N GLN A 100 -29.32 -4.99 -27.77
CA GLN A 100 -30.61 -5.66 -27.66
C GLN A 100 -31.78 -4.68 -27.71
N GLU A 101 -31.70 -3.57 -26.97
CA GLU A 101 -32.71 -2.51 -27.03
C GLU A 101 -32.85 -1.91 -28.42
N LYS A 102 -31.73 -1.62 -29.09
CA LYS A 102 -31.74 -1.14 -30.48
C LYS A 102 -32.39 -2.15 -31.42
N LYS A 103 -32.09 -3.46 -31.28
CA LYS A 103 -32.73 -4.52 -32.07
C LYS A 103 -34.24 -4.59 -31.81
N LYS A 104 -34.67 -4.52 -30.54
CA LYS A 104 -36.09 -4.49 -30.16
C LYS A 104 -36.81 -3.26 -30.74
N LYS A 105 -36.20 -2.06 -30.66
CA LYS A 105 -36.74 -0.82 -31.24
C LYS A 105 -36.87 -0.90 -32.76
N LYS A 106 -35.88 -1.48 -33.46
CA LYS A 106 -35.95 -1.72 -34.90
C LYS A 106 -37.08 -2.67 -35.29
N HIS A 107 -37.30 -3.73 -34.51
CA HIS A 107 -38.31 -4.74 -34.82
C HIS A 107 -39.74 -4.31 -34.45
N ARG A 108 -39.92 -3.46 -33.43
CA ARG A 108 -41.25 -2.96 -33.04
C ARG A 108 -41.91 -2.06 -34.10
N GLY A 109 -41.18 -1.68 -35.14
CA GLY A 109 -41.70 -0.84 -36.22
C GLY A 109 -42.03 0.56 -35.71
N ARG A 110 -41.90 1.52 -36.61
CA ARG A 110 -42.89 2.58 -36.68
C ARG A 110 -43.78 2.21 -37.86
#